data_AF-A0A2T1LX95-F1
#
_entry.id   AF-A0A2T1LX95-F1
#
_cell.length_a   1.000
_cell.length_b   1.000
_cell.length_c   1.000
_cell.angle_alpha   90.00
_cell.angle_beta   90.00
_cell.angle_gamma   90.00
#
_symmetry.space_group_name_H-M   'P 1'
#
loop_
_entity.id
_entity.type
_entity.pdbx_description
1 polymer ?
#
loop_
_entity_poly.entity_id
_entity_poly.type
_entity_poly.pdbx_seq_one_letter_code
_entity_poly.pdbx_strand_id
1 'polypeptide(L)'
;MLIEIIINRITAAITTGLDIKDWLIIVSILLIYAAISIPMGLKTGCLIITPLPKGWPKKILSMIRVLIIPVIPEELLFRVILLPHPFIEKASEMQWMIIAILVLAVFIFYHPVLALTVFPPGYPTFLDPIFLAYAGLLGLACTIAYRITGSFWGIAFIHWLIDWLWIYYLGGRTKLAKYDLL
;
A
#
# COMPACT_ATOMS: atom_id res chain seq x y z
N MET A 1 21.42 0.07 -19.54
CA MET A 1 20.31 1.02 -19.79
C MET A 1 19.10 0.74 -18.90
N LEU A 2 18.23 -0.26 -19.14
CA LEU A 2 17.03 -0.46 -18.27
C LEU A 2 17.36 -0.94 -16.85
N ILE A 3 18.24 -1.94 -16.71
CA ILE A 3 18.65 -2.49 -15.40
C ILE A 3 19.27 -1.39 -14.53
N GLU A 4 20.09 -0.54 -15.14
CA GLU A 4 20.74 0.59 -14.48
C GLU A 4 19.74 1.63 -13.98
N ILE A 5 18.72 1.95 -14.78
CA ILE A 5 17.61 2.82 -14.35
C ILE A 5 16.92 2.23 -13.12
N ILE A 6 16.60 0.93 -13.15
CA ILE A 6 15.93 0.25 -12.02
C ILE A 6 16.81 0.26 -10.77
N ILE A 7 18.10 -0.05 -10.89
CA ILE A 7 19.05 0.00 -9.77
C ILE A 7 19.13 1.40 -9.19
N ASN A 8 19.18 2.44 -10.04
CA ASN A 8 19.23 3.82 -9.60
C ASN A 8 17.93 4.24 -8.88
N ARG A 9 16.76 3.84 -9.38
CA ARG A 9 15.46 4.07 -8.72
C ARG A 9 15.43 3.44 -7.33
N ILE A 10 15.78 2.16 -7.23
CA ILE A 10 15.79 1.42 -5.97
C ILE A 10 16.77 2.04 -4.98
N THR A 11 17.99 2.31 -5.44
CA THR A 11 19.04 2.90 -4.60
C THR A 11 18.62 4.27 -4.09
N ALA A 12 18.12 5.15 -4.95
CA ALA A 12 17.65 6.47 -4.55
C ALA A 12 16.48 6.38 -3.56
N ALA A 13 15.46 5.55 -3.84
CA ALA A 13 14.29 5.44 -2.98
C ALA A 13 14.62 4.88 -1.57
N ILE A 14 15.53 3.90 -1.49
CA ILE A 14 15.93 3.28 -0.22
C ILE A 14 16.88 4.19 0.57
N THR A 15 17.76 4.93 -0.10
CA THR A 15 18.72 5.82 0.58
C THR A 15 18.14 7.17 0.94
N THR A 16 17.00 7.55 0.35
CA THR A 16 16.25 8.75 0.74
C THR A 16 15.55 8.53 2.08
N GLY A 17 16.18 9.02 3.14
CA GLY A 17 15.60 9.07 4.48
C GLY A 17 14.44 10.06 4.59
N LEU A 18 13.73 10.01 5.71
CA LEU A 18 12.61 10.91 6.00
C LEU A 18 13.04 11.96 7.02
N ASP A 19 12.77 13.23 6.72
CA ASP A 19 12.91 14.32 7.68
C ASP A 19 11.56 14.62 8.39
N ILE A 20 11.54 15.64 9.25
CA ILE A 20 10.35 16.03 10.01
C ILE A 20 9.21 16.49 9.08
N LYS A 21 9.52 17.19 7.98
CA LYS A 21 8.50 17.66 7.03
C LYS A 21 7.90 16.48 6.29
N ASP A 22 8.71 15.49 5.92
CA ASP A 22 8.22 14.27 5.29
C ASP A 22 7.27 13.51 6.23
N TRP A 23 7.59 13.42 7.52
CA TRP A 23 6.69 12.83 8.51
C TRP A 23 5.38 13.61 8.65
N LEU A 24 5.40 14.95 8.58
CA LEU A 24 4.17 15.76 8.57
C LEU A 24 3.32 15.47 7.33
N ILE A 25 3.94 15.29 6.17
CA ILE A 25 3.25 14.90 4.93
C ILE A 25 2.62 13.52 5.08
N ILE A 26 3.37 12.54 5.57
CA ILE A 26 2.90 11.16 5.80
C ILE A 26 1.70 11.15 6.75
N VAL A 27 1.79 11.84 7.89
CA VAL A 27 0.69 11.95 8.86
C VAL A 27 -0.52 12.62 8.24
N SER A 28 -0.33 13.69 7.47
CA SER A 28 -1.43 14.38 6.79
C SER A 28 -2.14 13.46 5.79
N ILE A 29 -1.38 12.70 5.01
CA ILE A 29 -1.92 11.71 4.06
C ILE A 29 -2.71 10.62 4.81
N LEU A 30 -2.18 10.11 5.92
CA LEU A 30 -2.88 9.12 6.76
C LEU A 30 -4.19 9.67 7.34
N LEU A 31 -4.19 10.93 7.79
CA LEU A 31 -5.40 11.57 8.31
C LEU A 31 -6.47 11.75 7.22
N ILE A 32 -6.06 12.19 6.02
CA ILE A 32 -6.96 12.31 4.86
C ILE A 32 -7.49 10.93 4.46
N TYR A 33 -6.62 9.94 4.37
CA TYR A 33 -7.01 8.55 4.08
C TYR A 33 -8.03 8.06 5.10
N ALA A 34 -7.77 8.23 6.41
CA ALA A 34 -8.67 7.83 7.49
C ALA A 34 -10.02 8.55 7.42
N ALA A 35 -10.02 9.87 7.14
CA ALA A 35 -11.23 10.67 7.01
C ALA A 35 -12.15 10.22 5.87
N ILE A 36 -11.59 9.63 4.80
CA ILE A 36 -12.36 9.06 3.68
C ILE A 36 -12.75 7.61 3.98
N SER A 37 -11.77 6.80 4.38
CA SER A 37 -11.91 5.36 4.49
C SER A 37 -12.79 4.91 5.66
N ILE A 38 -12.69 5.55 6.82
CA ILE A 38 -13.45 5.15 8.01
C ILE A 38 -14.97 5.36 7.78
N PRO A 39 -15.46 6.55 7.37
CA PRO A 39 -16.88 6.73 7.15
C PRO A 39 -17.43 5.84 6.04
N MET A 40 -16.67 5.68 4.94
CA MET A 40 -17.04 4.78 3.86
C MET A 40 -17.20 3.34 4.38
N GLY A 41 -16.26 2.89 5.20
CA GLY A 41 -16.20 1.51 5.68
C GLY A 41 -17.25 1.16 6.70
N LEU A 42 -17.60 2.11 7.56
CA LEU A 42 -18.72 1.98 8.48
C LEU A 42 -20.05 1.98 7.73
N LYS A 43 -20.21 2.83 6.70
CA LYS A 43 -21.44 2.91 5.89
C LYS A 43 -21.68 1.67 5.05
N THR A 44 -20.63 1.06 4.49
CA THR A 44 -20.74 -0.14 3.64
C THR A 44 -20.69 -1.44 4.43
N GLY A 45 -20.43 -1.39 5.74
CA GLY A 45 -20.18 -2.60 6.56
C GLY A 45 -18.87 -3.32 6.23
N CYS A 46 -17.96 -2.67 5.50
CA CYS A 46 -16.66 -3.25 5.14
C CYS A 46 -15.62 -3.13 6.24
N LEU A 47 -15.77 -2.19 7.17
CA LEU A 47 -14.94 -2.11 8.37
C LEU A 47 -15.74 -2.58 9.57
N ILE A 48 -15.25 -3.64 10.21
CA ILE A 48 -15.85 -4.21 11.41
C ILE A 48 -14.86 -4.05 12.55
N ILE A 49 -15.18 -3.15 13.48
CA ILE A 49 -14.35 -2.94 14.67
C ILE A 49 -14.31 -4.23 15.47
N THR A 50 -13.12 -4.82 15.53
CA THR A 50 -12.90 -6.13 16.16
C THR A 50 -12.11 -5.93 17.45
N PRO A 51 -12.49 -6.57 18.57
CA PRO A 51 -11.73 -6.50 19.81
C PRO A 51 -10.29 -6.99 19.61
N LEU A 52 -9.34 -6.38 20.34
CA LEU A 52 -7.94 -6.77 20.36
C LEU A 52 -7.79 -8.29 20.56
N PRO A 53 -7.16 -9.03 19.61
CA PRO A 53 -6.92 -10.45 19.79
C PRO A 53 -6.03 -10.70 21.01
N LYS A 54 -6.23 -11.81 21.75
CA LYS A 54 -5.33 -12.19 22.85
C LYS A 54 -4.01 -12.74 22.29
N GLY A 55 -2.87 -12.44 22.95
CA GLY A 55 -1.54 -12.97 22.61
C GLY A 55 -0.69 -12.07 21.70
N TRP A 56 0.33 -11.43 22.28
CA TRP A 56 1.19 -10.45 21.61
C TRP A 56 2.29 -11.03 20.69
N PRO A 57 2.95 -12.18 20.99
CA PRO A 57 4.03 -12.68 20.13
C PRO A 57 3.58 -13.03 18.69
N LYS A 58 2.40 -13.64 18.54
CA LYS A 58 1.82 -13.96 17.23
C LYS A 58 1.49 -12.69 16.42
N LYS A 59 1.19 -11.57 17.08
CA LYS A 59 0.90 -10.28 16.41
C LYS A 59 2.15 -9.65 15.84
N ILE A 60 3.27 -9.66 16.56
CA ILE A 60 4.54 -9.08 16.08
C ILE A 60 5.02 -9.82 14.83
N LEU A 61 5.01 -11.16 14.85
CA LEU A 61 5.38 -11.96 13.69
C LEU A 61 4.54 -11.61 12.47
N SER A 62 3.25 -11.38 12.67
CA SER A 62 2.35 -11.05 11.58
C SER A 62 2.48 -9.60 11.10
N MET A 63 2.79 -8.64 11.96
CA MET A 63 3.17 -7.28 11.56
C MET A 63 4.35 -7.31 10.59
N ILE A 64 5.35 -8.14 10.90
CA ILE A 64 6.51 -8.35 10.04
C ILE A 64 6.11 -9.05 8.74
N ARG A 65 5.20 -10.05 8.78
CA ARG A 65 4.69 -10.71 7.58
C ARG A 65 3.95 -9.75 6.64
N VAL A 66 3.09 -8.87 7.16
CA VAL A 66 2.41 -7.84 6.36
C VAL A 66 3.43 -6.90 5.72
N LEU A 67 4.49 -6.53 6.44
CA LEU A 67 5.54 -5.71 5.86
C LEU A 67 6.29 -6.46 4.73
N ILE A 68 6.70 -7.71 4.96
CA ILE A 68 7.60 -8.43 4.05
C ILE A 68 6.88 -9.02 2.84
N ILE A 69 5.65 -9.52 3.01
CA ILE A 69 4.97 -10.31 1.96
C ILE A 69 4.23 -9.39 0.97
N PRO A 70 3.25 -8.58 1.38
CA PRO A 70 2.62 -7.65 0.44
C PRO A 70 3.37 -6.32 0.35
N VAL A 71 3.65 -5.64 1.45
CA VAL A 71 4.04 -4.20 1.41
C VAL A 71 5.35 -3.96 0.67
N ILE A 72 6.44 -4.63 1.05
CA ILE A 72 7.75 -4.40 0.42
C ILE A 72 7.69 -4.74 -1.08
N PRO A 73 7.23 -5.93 -1.52
CA PRO A 73 7.19 -6.26 -2.94
C PRO A 73 6.26 -5.34 -3.74
N GLU A 74 5.08 -5.00 -3.21
CA GLU A 74 4.13 -4.14 -3.91
C GLU A 74 4.66 -2.71 -4.05
N GLU A 75 5.17 -2.11 -2.97
CA GLU A 75 5.70 -0.74 -3.05
C GLU A 75 6.97 -0.66 -3.89
N LEU A 76 7.86 -1.66 -3.80
CA LEU A 76 9.02 -1.74 -4.70
C LEU A 76 8.58 -1.84 -6.16
N LEU A 77 7.64 -2.74 -6.49
CA LEU A 77 7.21 -2.92 -7.87
C LEU A 77 6.48 -1.68 -8.39
N PHE A 78 5.39 -1.30 -7.72
CA PHE A 78 4.47 -0.31 -8.25
C PHE A 78 4.99 1.12 -8.08
N ARG A 79 5.67 1.47 -6.99
CA ARG A 79 6.06 2.87 -6.74
C ARG A 79 7.52 3.12 -7.07
N VAL A 80 8.40 2.17 -6.80
CA VAL A 80 9.84 2.38 -7.03
C VAL A 80 10.28 1.96 -8.43
N ILE A 81 9.91 0.75 -8.88
CA ILE A 81 10.38 0.19 -10.15
C ILE A 81 9.60 0.78 -11.33
N LEU A 82 8.27 0.82 -11.25
CA LEU A 82 7.44 1.23 -12.38
C LEU A 82 7.30 2.75 -12.55
N LEU A 83 7.32 3.54 -11.46
CA LEU A 83 7.30 5.00 -11.56
C LEU A 83 8.71 5.57 -11.77
N PRO A 84 8.86 6.64 -12.58
CA PRO A 84 10.06 7.43 -12.56
C PRO A 84 10.27 8.06 -11.17
N HIS A 85 11.49 8.00 -10.66
CA HIS A 85 11.83 8.61 -9.39
C HIS A 85 11.73 10.15 -9.50
N PRO A 86 11.03 10.83 -8.57
CA PRO A 86 10.65 12.23 -8.73
C PRO A 86 11.83 13.22 -8.79
N PHE A 87 12.98 12.85 -8.22
CA PHE A 87 14.12 13.78 -8.07
C PHE A 87 15.37 13.47 -8.89
N ILE A 88 15.54 12.23 -9.38
CA ILE A 88 16.75 11.83 -10.12
C ILE A 88 16.49 11.66 -11.61
N GLU A 89 15.22 11.50 -12.01
CA GLU A 89 14.81 11.35 -13.40
C GLU A 89 14.13 12.61 -13.92
N LYS A 90 14.40 12.96 -15.19
CA LYS A 90 13.88 14.16 -15.84
C LYS A 90 12.59 13.89 -16.62
N ALA A 91 11.67 13.14 -16.03
CA ALA A 91 10.34 12.98 -16.61
C ALA A 91 9.59 14.31 -16.52
N SER A 92 8.87 14.72 -17.59
CA SER A 92 7.98 15.87 -17.48
C SER A 92 6.81 15.55 -16.54
N GLU A 93 6.19 16.57 -15.95
CA GLU A 93 5.01 16.41 -15.09
C GLU A 93 3.92 15.58 -15.76
N MET A 94 3.63 15.86 -17.03
CA MET A 94 2.63 15.13 -17.81
C MET A 94 3.01 13.66 -18.00
N GLN A 95 4.27 13.38 -18.34
CA GLN A 95 4.75 12.00 -18.47
C GLN A 95 4.64 11.24 -17.15
N TRP A 96 5.06 11.88 -16.05
CA TRP A 96 4.99 11.29 -14.73
C TRP A 96 3.54 10.98 -14.33
N MET A 97 2.62 11.93 -14.54
CA MET A 97 1.20 11.75 -14.25
C MET A 97 0.56 10.62 -15.06
N ILE A 98 0.84 10.54 -16.36
CA ILE A 98 0.32 9.45 -17.21
C ILE A 98 0.81 8.10 -16.69
N ILE A 99 2.10 7.96 -16.40
CA ILE A 99 2.66 6.71 -15.88
C ILE A 99 2.04 6.38 -14.51
N ALA A 100 1.89 7.37 -13.63
CA ALA A 100 1.28 7.18 -12.32
C ALA A 100 -0.16 6.68 -12.39
N ILE A 101 -0.98 7.22 -13.31
CA ILE A 101 -2.36 6.76 -13.54
C ILE A 101 -2.37 5.33 -14.06
N LEU A 102 -1.52 5.00 -15.03
CA LEU A 102 -1.43 3.64 -15.59
C LEU A 102 -1.00 2.63 -14.53
N VAL A 103 0.03 2.96 -13.76
CA VAL A 103 0.53 2.10 -12.69
C VAL A 103 -0.50 1.92 -11.57
N LEU A 104 -1.24 2.98 -11.21
CA LEU A 104 -2.34 2.87 -10.24
C LEU A 104 -3.44 1.94 -10.75
N ALA A 105 -3.81 2.03 -12.03
CA ALA A 105 -4.78 1.11 -12.63
C ALA A 105 -4.27 -0.35 -12.59
N VAL A 106 -3.01 -0.59 -12.97
CA VAL A 106 -2.39 -1.92 -12.90
C VAL A 106 -2.36 -2.44 -11.45
N PHE A 107 -2.05 -1.59 -10.47
CA PHE A 107 -2.09 -1.94 -9.05
C PHE A 107 -3.49 -2.38 -8.60
N ILE A 108 -4.54 -1.68 -9.03
CA ILE A 108 -5.92 -2.07 -8.70
C ILE A 108 -6.27 -3.43 -9.35
N PHE A 109 -5.96 -3.61 -10.65
CA PHE A 109 -6.24 -4.86 -11.36
C PHE A 109 -5.36 -6.05 -10.91
N TYR A 110 -4.19 -5.77 -10.34
CA TYR A 110 -3.33 -6.78 -9.75
C TYR A 110 -4.03 -7.57 -8.64
N HIS A 111 -4.90 -6.96 -7.85
CA HIS A 111 -5.56 -7.63 -6.73
C HIS A 111 -6.50 -8.77 -7.17
N PRO A 112 -7.44 -8.57 -8.14
CA PRO A 112 -8.24 -9.66 -8.69
C PRO A 112 -7.37 -10.75 -9.31
N VAL A 113 -6.34 -10.38 -10.08
CA VAL A 113 -5.42 -11.36 -10.69
C VAL A 113 -4.73 -12.18 -9.61
N LEU A 114 -4.23 -11.52 -8.55
CA LEU A 114 -3.58 -12.17 -7.43
C LEU A 114 -4.52 -13.17 -6.75
N ALA A 115 -5.77 -12.77 -6.48
CA ALA A 115 -6.78 -13.65 -5.91
C ALA A 115 -7.14 -14.85 -6.80
N LEU A 116 -7.14 -14.67 -8.11
CA LEU A 116 -7.49 -15.72 -9.07
C LEU A 116 -6.33 -16.70 -9.35
N THR A 117 -5.10 -16.36 -8.98
CA THR A 117 -3.90 -17.10 -9.42
C THR A 117 -2.98 -17.53 -8.28
N VAL A 118 -2.45 -16.57 -7.53
CA VAL A 118 -1.35 -16.80 -6.56
C VAL A 118 -1.87 -16.85 -5.12
N PHE A 119 -2.93 -16.11 -4.81
CA PHE A 119 -3.52 -16.01 -3.48
C PHE A 119 -5.04 -16.26 -3.46
N PRO A 120 -5.49 -17.50 -3.72
CA PRO A 120 -6.91 -17.88 -3.62
C PRO A 120 -7.65 -17.46 -2.33
N PRO A 121 -7.01 -17.41 -1.14
CA PRO A 121 -7.69 -16.92 0.08
C PRO A 121 -8.18 -15.47 -0.02
N GLY A 122 -7.57 -14.65 -0.90
CA GLY A 122 -8.00 -13.29 -1.18
C GLY A 122 -9.27 -13.20 -2.03
N TYR A 123 -9.70 -14.28 -2.69
CA TYR A 123 -10.82 -14.27 -3.65
C TYR A 123 -12.08 -13.52 -3.21
N PRO A 124 -12.67 -13.77 -2.02
CA PRO A 124 -13.89 -13.06 -1.62
C PRO A 124 -13.69 -11.56 -1.37
N THR A 125 -12.44 -11.12 -1.20
CA THR A 125 -12.11 -9.73 -0.86
C THR A 125 -11.50 -8.97 -2.03
N PHE A 126 -10.54 -9.54 -2.75
CA PHE A 126 -9.78 -8.83 -3.77
C PHE A 126 -10.54 -8.62 -5.09
N LEU A 127 -11.70 -9.27 -5.24
CA LEU A 127 -12.65 -9.00 -6.32
C LEU A 127 -13.78 -8.05 -5.88
N ASP A 128 -13.91 -7.74 -4.59
CA ASP A 128 -14.95 -6.86 -4.07
C ASP A 128 -14.69 -5.41 -4.54
N PRO A 129 -15.65 -4.75 -5.23
CA PRO A 129 -15.45 -3.40 -5.74
C PRO A 129 -15.13 -2.36 -4.66
N ILE A 130 -15.63 -2.55 -3.45
CA ILE A 130 -15.37 -1.67 -2.31
C ILE A 130 -13.95 -1.88 -1.80
N PHE A 131 -13.49 -3.13 -1.72
CA PHE A 131 -12.08 -3.41 -1.45
C PHE A 131 -11.16 -2.79 -2.51
N LEU A 132 -11.51 -2.92 -3.79
CA LEU A 132 -10.75 -2.31 -4.89
C LEU A 132 -10.71 -0.78 -4.79
N ALA A 133 -11.78 -0.15 -4.30
CA ALA A 133 -11.78 1.28 -4.02
C ALA A 133 -10.81 1.63 -2.87
N TYR A 134 -10.74 0.82 -1.80
CA TYR A 134 -9.74 1.02 -0.73
C TYR A 134 -8.31 0.80 -1.21
N ALA A 135 -8.06 -0.25 -1.98
CA ALA A 135 -6.78 -0.52 -2.59
C ALA A 135 -6.39 0.66 -3.50
N GLY A 136 -7.31 1.14 -4.35
CA GLY A 136 -7.09 2.31 -5.18
C GLY A 136 -6.79 3.58 -4.37
N LEU A 137 -7.52 3.83 -3.28
CA LEU A 137 -7.28 4.97 -2.40
C LEU A 137 -5.91 4.89 -1.70
N LEU A 138 -5.55 3.70 -1.20
CA LEU A 138 -4.24 3.46 -0.57
C LEU A 138 -3.13 3.64 -1.60
N GLY A 139 -3.31 3.05 -2.79
CA GLY A 139 -2.37 3.16 -3.88
C GLY A 139 -2.17 4.60 -4.34
N LEU A 140 -3.23 5.41 -4.37
CA LEU A 140 -3.15 6.84 -4.65
C LEU A 140 -2.40 7.59 -3.55
N ALA A 141 -2.70 7.30 -2.28
CA ALA A 141 -2.01 7.88 -1.12
C ALA A 141 -0.50 7.61 -1.15
N CYS A 142 -0.09 6.36 -1.40
CA CYS A 142 1.32 5.99 -1.56
C CYS A 142 1.96 6.67 -2.78
N THR A 143 1.26 6.74 -3.92
CA THR A 143 1.78 7.43 -5.11
C THR A 143 2.00 8.93 -4.85
N ILE A 144 1.09 9.61 -4.14
CA ILE A 144 1.26 11.01 -3.74
C ILE A 144 2.42 11.16 -2.76
N ALA A 145 2.51 10.31 -1.74
CA ALA A 145 3.61 10.33 -0.77
C ALA A 145 4.96 10.12 -1.46
N TYR A 146 5.05 9.15 -2.38
CA TYR A 146 6.28 8.89 -3.14
C TYR A 146 6.64 10.06 -4.05
N ARG A 147 5.66 10.69 -4.70
CA ARG A 147 5.89 11.87 -5.54
C ARG A 147 6.53 13.02 -4.76
N ILE A 148 6.09 13.23 -3.53
CA ILE A 148 6.52 14.35 -2.69
C ILE A 148 7.85 14.04 -1.98
N THR A 149 8.07 12.79 -1.57
CA THR A 149 9.22 12.43 -0.70
C THR A 149 10.32 11.67 -1.43
N GLY A 150 10.01 11.00 -2.55
CA GLY A 150 10.91 10.06 -3.21
C GLY A 150 11.32 8.85 -2.35
N SER A 151 10.80 8.72 -1.14
CA SER A 151 11.28 7.76 -0.15
C SER A 151 10.47 6.48 -0.15
N PHE A 152 11.16 5.33 -0.22
CA PHE A 152 10.56 4.03 -0.01
C PHE A 152 9.98 3.87 1.40
N TRP A 153 10.66 4.41 2.41
CA TRP A 153 10.29 4.22 3.81
C TRP A 153 8.94 4.86 4.14
N GLY A 154 8.64 6.02 3.53
CA GLY A 154 7.38 6.72 3.73
C GLY A 154 6.20 5.92 3.18
N ILE A 155 6.28 5.45 1.95
CA ILE A 155 5.22 4.65 1.33
C ILE A 155 5.06 3.28 1.97
N ALA A 156 6.16 2.61 2.34
CA ALA A 156 6.12 1.34 3.04
C ALA A 156 5.44 1.49 4.40
N PHE A 157 5.71 2.57 5.15
CA PHE A 157 5.06 2.85 6.42
C PHE A 157 3.55 3.09 6.26
N ILE A 158 3.13 3.90 5.28
CA ILE A 158 1.71 4.19 5.02
C ILE A 158 0.95 2.90 4.72
N HIS A 159 1.44 2.12 3.75
CA HIS A 159 0.81 0.88 3.32
C HIS A 159 0.75 -0.13 4.48
N TRP A 160 1.90 -0.38 5.13
CA TRP A 160 1.98 -1.30 6.24
C TRP A 160 1.03 -0.96 7.38
N LEU A 161 0.97 0.32 7.78
CA LEU A 161 0.12 0.74 8.88
C LEU A 161 -1.37 0.52 8.55
N ILE A 162 -1.80 0.88 7.35
CA ILE A 162 -3.19 0.73 6.90
C ILE A 162 -3.57 -0.76 6.85
N ASP A 163 -2.77 -1.60 6.22
CA ASP A 163 -3.04 -3.03 6.10
C ASP A 163 -3.04 -3.72 7.46
N TRP A 164 -2.06 -3.39 8.30
CA TRP A 164 -1.99 -3.94 9.64
C TRP A 164 -3.23 -3.55 10.47
N LEU A 165 -3.63 -2.27 10.44
CA LEU A 165 -4.83 -1.82 11.13
C LEU A 165 -6.08 -2.52 10.61
N TRP A 166 -6.21 -2.65 9.29
CA TRP A 166 -7.36 -3.29 8.67
C TRP A 166 -7.47 -4.77 9.03
N ILE A 167 -6.38 -5.53 8.88
CA ILE A 167 -6.32 -6.97 9.17
C ILE A 167 -6.71 -7.25 10.63
N TYR A 168 -6.22 -6.45 11.57
CA TYR A 168 -6.31 -6.75 13.00
C TYR A 168 -7.45 -6.09 13.75
N TYR A 169 -7.84 -4.90 13.34
CA TYR A 169 -8.77 -4.08 14.11
C TYR A 169 -10.05 -3.77 13.35
N LEU A 170 -10.04 -3.87 12.01
CA LEU A 170 -11.17 -3.45 11.17
C LEU A 170 -11.76 -4.59 10.34
N GLY A 171 -11.54 -5.84 10.74
CA GLY A 171 -12.24 -7.01 10.19
C GLY A 171 -11.59 -7.64 8.96
N GLY A 172 -10.35 -7.29 8.59
CA GLY A 172 -9.67 -7.90 7.45
C GLY A 172 -9.46 -9.41 7.61
N ARG A 173 -9.17 -9.90 8.83
CA ARG A 173 -9.03 -11.34 9.14
C ARG A 173 -10.28 -12.17 8.84
N THR A 174 -11.48 -11.61 8.96
CA THR A 174 -12.71 -12.36 8.66
C THR A 174 -13.04 -12.34 7.17
N LYS A 175 -12.55 -11.34 6.45
CA LYS A 175 -12.75 -11.16 5.01
C LYS A 175 -11.77 -11.98 4.18
N LEU A 176 -10.52 -12.12 4.63
CA LEU A 176 -9.55 -13.05 4.05
C LEU A 176 -9.92 -14.47 4.48
N ALA A 177 -10.35 -15.33 3.55
CA ALA A 177 -10.93 -16.63 3.86
C ALA A 177 -9.95 -17.56 4.61
N LYS A 178 -10.49 -18.33 5.57
CA LYS A 178 -9.89 -19.44 6.34
C LYS A 178 -8.47 -19.86 5.92
N TYR A 179 -7.45 -19.24 6.51
CA TYR A 179 -6.21 -19.90 6.92
C TYR A 179 -5.51 -19.01 7.96
N ASP A 180 -5.01 -19.61 9.03
CA ASP A 180 -4.16 -18.97 10.06
C ASP A 180 -2.77 -18.55 9.53
N LEU A 181 -2.68 -18.09 8.27
CA LEU A 181 -1.42 -17.79 7.59
C LEU A 181 -0.92 -16.35 7.81
N LEU A 182 -1.67 -15.52 8.55
CA LEU A 182 -1.21 -14.22 9.05
C LEU A 182 -0.93 -14.26 10.55
#